data_AF-A0A9P9MV04-F1
#
_entry.id   AF-A0A9P9MV04-F1
#
_cell.length_a   1.000
_cell.length_b   1.000
_cell.length_c   1.000
_cell.angle_alpha   90.00
_cell.angle_beta   90.00
_cell.angle_gamma   90.00
#
_symmetry.space_group_name_H-M   'P 1'
#
loop_
_entity.id
_entity.type
_entity.pdbx_description
1 polymer ?
#
loop_
_entity_poly.entity_id
_entity_poly.type
_entity_poly.pdbx_seq_one_letter_code
_entity_poly.pdbx_strand_id
1 'polypeptide(L)'
;MNGGMGMGGGMVGYPTPAGHQSDLNYVMSMVEELSSVLRTNAQLTAGVVDKMGKVREKAQHLNLNNDELIAVVASELNEDSKNLEKENSELRQALEKSDYDKKENFKLAVHGANILADITEKMHRFKEQHEIDTLAWHTNYRKQLTDEREENLNLRCQINDMKAAACRANEHLREMRRYVTDHDELHELRVKNIQYRQERRFWKRKAMPLIPDDDPEWSDDDDLIDPEEKKRLAAALAEKNRKDKDTEAGGGEGQGATATA
;
A
#
# COMPACT_ATOMS: atom_id res chain seq x y z
N MET A 1 -10.85 -73.97 -44.22
CA MET A 1 -11.06 -75.42 -44.38
C MET A 1 -12.08 -75.87 -43.36
N ASN A 2 -13.07 -76.60 -43.87
CA ASN A 2 -14.26 -77.13 -43.23
C ASN A 2 -13.92 -78.25 -42.22
N GLY A 3 -14.76 -78.44 -41.20
CA GLY A 3 -14.63 -79.55 -40.27
C GLY A 3 -15.59 -79.52 -39.08
N GLY A 4 -16.85 -79.15 -39.32
CA GLY A 4 -17.92 -79.37 -38.33
C GLY A 4 -18.26 -80.85 -38.22
N MET A 5 -18.13 -81.39 -37.02
CA MET A 5 -18.65 -82.69 -36.56
C MET A 5 -19.49 -82.32 -35.32
N GLY A 6 -20.82 -82.32 -35.36
CA GLY A 6 -21.66 -83.46 -35.62
C GLY A 6 -22.27 -83.92 -34.28
N MET A 7 -23.31 -83.21 -33.82
CA MET A 7 -24.20 -83.69 -32.75
C MET A 7 -25.61 -83.17 -33.06
N GLY A 8 -26.30 -83.95 -33.89
CA GLY A 8 -27.75 -83.86 -34.10
C GLY A 8 -28.43 -84.96 -33.29
N GLY A 9 -29.65 -84.65 -32.81
CA GLY A 9 -30.53 -85.54 -32.07
C GLY A 9 -30.75 -84.99 -30.66
N GLY A 10 -31.71 -84.11 -30.38
CA GLY A 10 -33.12 -84.30 -30.73
C GLY A 10 -33.75 -85.27 -29.73
N MET A 11 -34.10 -84.77 -28.54
CA MET A 11 -35.22 -85.27 -27.74
C MET A 11 -35.61 -84.18 -26.72
N VAL A 12 -36.43 -83.25 -27.21
CA VAL A 12 -37.31 -82.44 -26.37
C VAL A 12 -38.41 -83.36 -25.86
N GLY A 13 -38.58 -83.44 -24.54
CA GLY A 13 -39.81 -83.94 -23.94
C GLY A 13 -39.62 -84.95 -22.82
N TYR A 14 -39.30 -84.47 -21.62
CA TYR A 14 -39.90 -84.88 -20.34
C TYR A 14 -39.49 -83.81 -19.30
N PRO A 15 -40.42 -83.27 -18.49
CA PRO A 15 -40.04 -82.32 -17.44
C PRO A 15 -39.19 -83.05 -16.41
N THR A 16 -37.90 -82.72 -16.35
CA THR A 16 -37.01 -83.23 -15.32
C THR A 16 -37.44 -82.65 -13.96
N PRO A 17 -37.57 -83.47 -12.90
CA PRO A 17 -37.98 -83.00 -11.57
C PRO A 17 -37.08 -81.87 -11.07
N ALA A 18 -37.68 -80.90 -10.37
CA ALA A 18 -37.11 -79.59 -10.01
C ALA A 18 -35.81 -79.58 -9.16
N GLY A 19 -35.25 -80.75 -8.81
CA GLY A 19 -33.94 -80.88 -8.14
C GLY A 19 -32.85 -81.49 -9.03
N HIS A 20 -33.19 -82.07 -10.18
CA HIS A 20 -32.22 -82.77 -11.01
C HIS A 20 -31.29 -81.80 -11.75
N GLN A 21 -31.80 -80.63 -12.15
CA GLN A 21 -30.99 -79.55 -12.74
C GLN A 21 -30.08 -78.89 -11.71
N SER A 22 -30.52 -78.74 -10.46
CA SER A 22 -29.67 -78.19 -9.38
C SER A 22 -28.56 -79.16 -8.98
N ASP A 23 -28.86 -80.46 -8.92
CA ASP A 23 -27.87 -81.50 -8.64
C ASP A 23 -26.86 -81.64 -9.80
N LEU A 24 -27.31 -81.56 -11.05
CA LEU A 24 -26.43 -81.57 -12.22
C LEU A 24 -25.52 -80.33 -12.26
N ASN A 25 -26.05 -79.15 -11.91
CA ASN A 25 -25.25 -77.93 -11.78
C ASN A 25 -24.24 -78.02 -10.62
N TYR A 26 -24.61 -78.65 -9.50
CA TYR A 26 -23.72 -78.88 -8.35
C TYR A 26 -22.60 -79.89 -8.68
N VAL A 27 -22.93 -80.97 -9.39
CA VAL A 27 -21.95 -81.94 -9.88
C VAL A 27 -21.04 -81.29 -10.92
N MET A 28 -21.57 -80.46 -11.82
CA MET A 28 -20.76 -79.72 -12.80
C MET A 28 -19.83 -78.71 -12.13
N SER A 29 -20.29 -77.95 -11.13
CA SER A 29 -19.41 -77.03 -10.38
C SER A 29 -18.33 -77.79 -9.60
N MET A 30 -18.67 -78.94 -9.01
CA MET A 30 -17.70 -79.78 -8.32
C MET A 30 -16.67 -80.38 -9.29
N VAL A 31 -17.08 -80.77 -10.49
CA VAL A 31 -16.18 -81.26 -11.54
C VAL A 31 -15.30 -80.12 -12.08
N GLU A 32 -15.83 -78.92 -12.23
CA GLU A 32 -15.05 -77.74 -12.62
C GLU A 32 -13.99 -77.39 -11.56
N GLU A 33 -14.37 -77.40 -10.27
CA GLU A 33 -13.46 -77.24 -9.15
C GLU A 33 -12.41 -78.35 -9.11
N LEU A 34 -12.80 -79.63 -9.26
CA LEU A 34 -11.85 -80.74 -9.35
C LEU A 34 -10.91 -80.59 -10.55
N SER A 35 -11.41 -80.10 -11.69
CA SER A 35 -10.60 -79.85 -12.89
C SER A 35 -9.61 -78.72 -12.69
N SER A 36 -9.99 -77.70 -11.91
CA SER A 36 -9.13 -76.59 -11.53
C SER A 36 -8.03 -77.11 -10.60
N VAL A 37 -8.41 -77.87 -9.57
CA VAL A 37 -7.49 -78.52 -8.63
C VAL A 37 -6.55 -79.51 -9.34
N LEU A 38 -7.05 -80.28 -10.30
CA LEU A 38 -6.24 -81.19 -11.11
C LEU A 38 -5.27 -80.44 -12.03
N ARG A 39 -5.70 -79.31 -12.63
CA ARG A 39 -4.79 -78.46 -13.40
C ARG A 39 -3.70 -77.85 -12.53
N THR A 40 -4.03 -77.37 -11.33
CA THR A 40 -3.02 -76.87 -10.38
C THR A 40 -2.09 -77.99 -9.91
N ASN A 41 -2.61 -79.19 -9.66
CA ASN A 41 -1.79 -80.33 -9.28
C ASN A 41 -0.87 -80.76 -10.42
N ALA A 42 -1.36 -80.80 -11.67
CA ALA A 42 -0.52 -81.10 -12.83
C ALA A 42 0.61 -80.07 -13.00
N GLN A 43 0.32 -78.79 -12.80
CA GLN A 43 1.33 -77.72 -12.84
C GLN A 43 2.35 -77.84 -11.69
N LEU A 44 1.89 -78.12 -10.47
CA LEU A 44 2.77 -78.34 -9.32
C LEU A 44 3.66 -79.57 -9.54
N THR A 45 3.10 -80.69 -10.00
CA THR A 45 3.86 -81.90 -10.30
C THR A 45 4.87 -81.66 -11.43
N ALA A 46 4.50 -80.93 -12.48
CA ALA A 46 5.45 -80.54 -13.53
C ALA A 46 6.62 -79.71 -12.99
N GLY A 47 6.33 -78.77 -12.09
CA GLY A 47 7.37 -77.98 -11.40
C GLY A 47 8.25 -78.84 -10.47
N VAL A 48 7.68 -79.82 -9.78
CA VAL A 48 8.44 -80.77 -8.94
C VAL A 48 9.35 -81.65 -9.80
N VAL A 49 8.85 -82.15 -10.93
CA VAL A 49 9.64 -82.99 -11.85
C VAL A 49 10.78 -82.21 -12.48
N ASP A 50 10.56 -80.95 -12.89
CA ASP A 50 11.63 -80.09 -13.42
C ASP A 50 12.72 -79.81 -12.36
N LYS A 51 12.31 -79.52 -11.12
CA LYS A 51 13.25 -79.34 -10.00
C LYS A 51 13.99 -80.63 -9.65
N MET A 52 13.31 -81.77 -9.62
CA MET A 52 13.94 -83.09 -9.42
C MET A 52 14.91 -83.43 -10.56
N GLY A 53 14.60 -83.03 -11.80
CA GLY A 53 15.50 -83.17 -12.94
C GLY A 53 16.81 -82.42 -12.71
N LYS A 54 16.73 -81.15 -12.29
CA LYS A 54 17.90 -80.33 -11.95
C LYS A 54 18.71 -80.88 -10.77
N VAL A 55 18.04 -81.39 -9.72
CA VAL A 55 18.68 -82.04 -8.57
C VAL A 55 19.42 -83.31 -8.99
N ARG A 56 18.81 -84.12 -9.86
CA ARG A 56 19.41 -85.35 -10.39
C ARG A 56 20.60 -85.07 -11.31
N GLU A 57 20.49 -84.09 -12.19
CA GLU A 57 21.58 -83.67 -13.08
C GLU A 57 22.80 -83.18 -12.28
N LYS A 58 22.54 -82.43 -11.20
CA LYS A 58 23.58 -81.93 -10.28
C LYS A 58 24.22 -83.04 -9.45
N ALA A 59 23.43 -84.02 -8.99
CA ALA A 59 23.94 -85.23 -8.33
C ALA A 59 24.88 -86.02 -9.24
N GLN A 60 24.52 -86.16 -10.52
CA GLN A 60 25.34 -86.84 -11.52
C GLN A 60 26.63 -86.07 -11.85
N HIS A 61 26.56 -84.74 -11.94
CA HIS A 61 27.72 -83.91 -12.28
C HIS A 61 28.76 -83.83 -11.15
N LEU A 62 28.33 -83.92 -9.89
CA LEU A 62 29.21 -83.78 -8.72
C LEU A 62 29.53 -85.11 -8.00
N ASN A 63 29.01 -86.26 -8.47
CA ASN A 63 29.19 -87.59 -7.86
C ASN A 63 28.89 -87.62 -6.33
N LEU A 64 27.84 -86.91 -5.90
CA LEU A 64 27.49 -86.78 -4.49
C LEU A 64 26.65 -87.97 -4.01
N ASN A 65 26.86 -88.41 -2.76
CA ASN A 65 25.96 -89.36 -2.10
C ASN A 65 24.63 -88.66 -1.71
N ASN A 66 23.55 -89.42 -1.50
CA ASN A 66 22.22 -88.86 -1.21
C ASN A 66 22.22 -87.87 -0.02
N ASP A 67 22.97 -88.16 1.05
CA ASP A 67 23.05 -87.29 2.22
C ASP A 67 23.82 -85.98 1.94
N GLU A 68 24.85 -86.05 1.10
CA GLU A 68 25.64 -84.88 0.67
C GLU A 68 24.85 -84.00 -0.30
N LEU A 69 24.04 -84.61 -1.17
CA LEU A 69 23.14 -83.90 -2.08
C LEU A 69 22.07 -83.12 -1.30
N ILE A 70 21.46 -83.75 -0.29
CA ILE A 70 20.48 -83.09 0.58
C ILE A 70 21.14 -81.94 1.35
N ALA A 71 22.37 -82.10 1.82
CA ALA A 71 23.10 -81.04 2.51
C ALA A 71 23.43 -79.85 1.59
N VAL A 72 23.86 -80.09 0.35
CA VAL A 72 24.16 -79.04 -0.64
C VAL A 72 22.89 -78.29 -1.08
N VAL A 73 21.81 -79.02 -1.34
CA VAL A 73 20.52 -78.38 -1.68
C VAL A 73 19.96 -77.60 -0.49
N ALA A 74 20.10 -78.12 0.73
CA ALA A 74 19.69 -77.42 1.94
C ALA A 74 20.55 -76.16 2.20
N SER A 75 21.86 -76.19 1.91
CA SER A 75 22.71 -74.99 2.03
C SER A 75 22.37 -73.94 0.98
N GLU A 76 22.14 -74.33 -0.27
CA GLU A 76 21.76 -73.41 -1.35
C GLU A 76 20.38 -72.77 -1.10
N LEU A 77 19.38 -73.56 -0.71
CA LEU A 77 18.07 -73.01 -0.34
C LEU A 77 18.16 -72.05 0.85
N ASN A 78 19.07 -72.31 1.81
CA ASN A 78 19.28 -71.44 2.96
C ASN A 78 20.06 -70.16 2.57
N GLU A 79 21.00 -70.24 1.63
CA GLU A 79 21.68 -69.07 1.06
C GLU A 79 20.73 -68.21 0.23
N ASP A 80 19.91 -68.82 -0.63
CA ASP A 80 18.86 -68.14 -1.40
C ASP A 80 17.83 -67.49 -0.47
N SER A 81 17.40 -68.20 0.60
CA SER A 81 16.50 -67.64 1.61
C SER A 81 17.10 -66.43 2.32
N LYS A 82 18.38 -66.50 2.71
CA LYS A 82 19.09 -65.36 3.35
C LYS A 82 19.27 -64.18 2.40
N ASN A 83 19.57 -64.45 1.12
CA ASN A 83 19.68 -63.41 0.11
C ASN A 83 18.33 -62.72 -0.10
N LEU A 84 17.24 -63.49 -0.20
CA LEU A 84 15.88 -62.94 -0.30
C LEU A 84 15.49 -62.14 0.94
N GLU A 85 15.83 -62.59 2.15
CA GLU A 85 15.58 -61.85 3.39
C GLU A 85 16.36 -60.53 3.43
N LYS A 86 17.62 -60.55 3.00
CA LYS A 86 18.46 -59.36 2.91
C LYS A 86 17.90 -58.36 1.89
N GLU A 87 17.57 -58.81 0.69
CA GLU A 87 16.93 -57.98 -0.34
C GLU A 87 15.59 -57.41 0.15
N ASN A 88 14.77 -58.20 0.83
CA ASN A 88 13.50 -57.73 1.39
C ASN A 88 13.74 -56.66 2.47
N SER A 89 14.75 -56.83 3.31
CA SER A 89 15.16 -55.84 4.32
C SER A 89 15.63 -54.54 3.67
N GLU A 90 16.48 -54.63 2.65
CA GLU A 90 16.98 -53.47 1.90
C GLU A 90 15.85 -52.74 1.18
N LEU A 91 14.94 -53.47 0.52
CA LEU A 91 13.77 -52.91 -0.15
C LEU A 91 12.81 -52.23 0.84
N ARG A 92 12.59 -52.81 2.03
CA ARG A 92 11.79 -52.18 3.09
C ARG A 92 12.42 -50.90 3.61
N GLN A 93 13.73 -50.90 3.83
CA GLN A 93 14.45 -49.71 4.27
C GLN A 93 14.44 -48.60 3.20
N ALA A 94 14.59 -48.97 1.93
CA ALA A 94 14.50 -48.05 0.80
C ALA A 94 13.08 -47.48 0.65
N LEU A 95 12.04 -48.31 0.86
CA LEU A 95 10.65 -47.88 0.87
C LEU A 95 10.39 -46.88 2.00
N GLU A 96 10.83 -47.19 3.23
CA GLU A 96 10.65 -46.30 4.39
C GLU A 96 11.35 -44.96 4.18
N LYS A 97 12.59 -44.98 3.67
CA LYS A 97 13.32 -43.76 3.33
C LYS A 97 12.61 -42.97 2.23
N SER A 98 12.14 -43.63 1.18
CA SER A 98 11.38 -42.99 0.10
C SER A 98 10.10 -42.34 0.62
N ASP A 99 9.38 -43.01 1.52
CA ASP A 99 8.15 -42.46 2.11
C ASP A 99 8.43 -41.31 3.08
N TYR A 100 9.54 -41.36 3.81
CA TYR A 100 10.02 -40.22 4.59
C TYR A 100 10.35 -39.02 3.70
N ASP A 101 11.14 -39.21 2.65
CA ASP A 101 11.54 -38.15 1.72
C ASP A 101 10.33 -37.54 1.00
N LYS A 102 9.33 -38.36 0.60
CA LYS A 102 8.06 -37.87 0.04
C LYS A 102 7.32 -36.97 1.03
N LYS A 103 7.23 -37.36 2.31
CA LYS A 103 6.56 -36.57 3.35
C LYS A 103 7.27 -35.25 3.59
N GLU A 104 8.60 -35.24 3.68
CA GLU A 104 9.37 -34.01 3.85
C GLU A 104 9.26 -33.08 2.63
N ASN A 105 9.35 -33.63 1.42
CA ASN A 105 9.15 -32.86 0.19
C ASN A 105 7.73 -32.26 0.11
N PHE A 106 6.71 -33.00 0.54
CA PHE A 106 5.34 -32.49 0.60
C PHE A 106 5.20 -31.36 1.62
N LYS A 107 5.81 -31.48 2.82
CA LYS A 107 5.85 -30.39 3.81
C LYS A 107 6.51 -29.14 3.25
N LEU A 108 7.64 -29.30 2.54
CA LEU A 108 8.33 -28.18 1.91
C LEU A 108 7.46 -27.52 0.84
N ALA A 109 6.77 -28.30 0.01
CA ALA A 109 5.84 -27.78 -0.99
C ALA A 109 4.69 -26.99 -0.36
N VAL A 110 4.10 -27.51 0.72
CA VAL A 110 3.05 -26.80 1.48
C VAL A 110 3.60 -25.50 2.09
N HIS A 111 4.80 -25.53 2.67
CA HIS A 111 5.43 -24.33 3.22
C HIS A 111 5.69 -23.27 2.15
N GLY A 112 6.20 -23.69 0.98
CA GLY A 112 6.39 -22.82 -0.17
C GLY A 112 5.07 -22.21 -0.67
N ALA A 113 4.00 -23.01 -0.73
CA ALA A 113 2.68 -22.51 -1.10
C ALA A 113 2.14 -21.47 -0.11
N ASN A 114 2.33 -21.68 1.19
CA ASN A 114 1.92 -20.72 2.21
C ASN A 114 2.71 -19.41 2.12
N ILE A 115 4.02 -19.47 1.91
CA ILE A 115 4.84 -18.26 1.71
C ILE A 115 4.38 -17.49 0.47
N LEU A 116 4.11 -18.19 -0.64
CA LEU A 116 3.62 -17.54 -1.85
C LEU A 116 2.25 -16.89 -1.63
N ALA A 117 1.33 -17.57 -0.91
CA ALA A 117 0.05 -17.00 -0.53
C ALA A 117 0.23 -15.70 0.30
N ASP A 118 1.08 -15.73 1.32
CA ASP A 118 1.39 -14.55 2.16
C ASP A 118 1.99 -13.40 1.34
N ILE A 119 2.91 -13.71 0.41
CA ILE A 119 3.51 -12.69 -0.46
C ILE A 119 2.44 -12.09 -1.38
N THR A 120 1.56 -12.90 -1.96
CA THR A 120 0.49 -12.39 -2.81
C THR A 120 -0.48 -11.50 -2.05
N GLU A 121 -0.86 -11.88 -0.82
CA GLU A 121 -1.72 -11.05 0.02
C GLU A 121 -1.06 -9.71 0.37
N LYS A 122 0.22 -9.74 0.78
CA LYS A 122 0.98 -8.53 1.07
C LYS A 122 1.15 -7.64 -0.16
N MET A 123 1.37 -8.23 -1.34
CA MET A 123 1.46 -7.48 -2.61
C MET A 123 0.13 -6.78 -2.92
N HIS A 124 -1.00 -7.47 -2.76
CA HIS A 124 -2.31 -6.87 -2.99
C HIS A 124 -2.57 -5.70 -2.03
N ARG A 125 -2.34 -5.90 -0.73
CA ARG A 125 -2.47 -4.83 0.28
C ARG A 125 -1.55 -3.64 -0.01
N PHE A 126 -0.30 -3.92 -0.38
CA PHE A 126 0.65 -2.86 -0.73
C PHE A 126 0.19 -2.06 -1.94
N LYS A 127 -0.28 -2.74 -3.00
CA LYS A 127 -0.77 -2.07 -4.21
C LYS A 127 -1.97 -1.17 -3.90
N GLU A 128 -2.94 -1.68 -3.14
CA GLU A 128 -4.13 -0.92 -2.73
C GLU A 128 -3.73 0.33 -1.93
N GLN A 129 -2.88 0.18 -0.92
CA GLN A 129 -2.41 1.30 -0.11
C GLN A 129 -1.66 2.33 -0.95
N HIS A 130 -0.79 1.87 -1.85
CA HIS A 130 -0.03 2.75 -2.74
C HIS A 130 -0.95 3.54 -3.70
N GLU A 131 -1.97 2.90 -4.26
CA GLU A 131 -2.98 3.58 -5.09
C GLU A 131 -3.77 4.62 -4.29
N ILE A 132 -4.16 4.31 -3.05
CA ILE A 132 -4.84 5.25 -2.15
C ILE A 132 -3.93 6.45 -1.84
N ASP A 133 -2.67 6.21 -1.49
CA ASP A 133 -1.72 7.27 -1.11
C ASP A 133 -1.42 8.18 -2.30
N THR A 134 -1.25 7.62 -3.50
CA THR A 134 -1.03 8.42 -4.72
C THR A 134 -2.25 9.24 -5.10
N LEU A 135 -3.47 8.68 -4.99
CA LEU A 135 -4.70 9.43 -5.20
C LEU A 135 -4.89 10.54 -4.15
N ALA A 136 -4.61 10.25 -2.88
CA ALA A 136 -4.63 11.24 -1.80
C ALA A 136 -3.64 12.38 -2.07
N TRP A 137 -2.43 12.06 -2.52
CA TRP A 137 -1.44 13.06 -2.91
C TRP A 137 -1.94 13.93 -4.08
N HIS A 138 -2.46 13.33 -5.13
CA HIS A 138 -2.98 14.08 -6.28
C HIS A 138 -4.20 14.94 -5.95
N THR A 139 -5.09 14.47 -5.07
CA THR A 139 -6.26 15.26 -4.64
C THR A 139 -5.85 16.42 -3.74
N ASN A 140 -4.94 16.20 -2.79
CA ASN A 140 -4.39 17.25 -1.95
C ASN A 140 -3.64 18.31 -2.76
N TYR A 141 -2.81 17.90 -3.73
CA TYR A 141 -2.10 18.84 -4.60
C TYR A 141 -3.05 19.66 -5.47
N ARG A 142 -4.10 19.04 -6.02
CA ARG A 142 -5.13 19.78 -6.76
C ARG A 142 -5.86 20.79 -5.88
N LYS A 143 -6.17 20.42 -4.63
CA LYS A 143 -6.80 21.32 -3.66
C LYS A 143 -5.90 22.51 -3.34
N GLN A 144 -4.62 22.26 -3.06
CA GLN A 144 -3.66 23.35 -2.85
C GLN A 144 -3.63 24.30 -4.05
N LEU A 145 -3.60 23.77 -5.28
CA LEU A 145 -3.60 24.60 -6.48
C LEU A 145 -4.91 25.41 -6.65
N THR A 146 -6.06 24.89 -6.22
CA THR A 146 -7.31 25.65 -6.22
C THR A 146 -7.31 26.76 -5.16
N ASP A 147 -6.81 26.45 -3.97
CA ASP A 147 -6.76 27.39 -2.84
C ASP A 147 -5.84 28.59 -3.20
N GLU A 148 -4.67 28.33 -3.78
CA GLU A 148 -3.75 29.38 -4.25
C GLU A 148 -4.35 30.24 -5.37
N ARG A 149 -5.16 29.65 -6.26
CA ARG A 149 -5.86 30.39 -7.32
C ARG A 149 -6.96 31.28 -6.75
N GLU A 150 -7.69 30.78 -5.75
CA GLU A 150 -8.72 31.53 -5.05
C GLU A 150 -8.11 32.70 -4.27
N GLU A 151 -7.00 32.46 -3.56
CA GLU A 151 -6.27 33.53 -2.87
C GLU A 151 -5.75 34.58 -3.85
N ASN A 152 -5.16 34.16 -4.97
CA ASN A 152 -4.71 35.10 -6.00
C ASN A 152 -5.85 35.94 -6.57
N LEU A 153 -7.02 35.34 -6.79
CA LEU A 153 -8.21 36.05 -7.23
C LEU A 153 -8.67 37.06 -6.17
N ASN A 154 -8.73 36.65 -4.90
CA ASN A 154 -9.12 37.51 -3.79
C ASN A 154 -8.18 38.72 -3.66
N LEU A 155 -6.87 38.51 -3.73
CA LEU A 155 -5.88 39.60 -3.70
C LEU A 155 -6.06 40.56 -4.88
N ARG A 156 -6.36 40.06 -6.08
CA ARG A 156 -6.66 40.92 -7.24
C ARG A 156 -7.92 41.73 -7.04
N CYS A 157 -8.98 41.12 -6.49
CA CYS A 157 -10.21 41.82 -6.15
C CYS A 157 -9.95 42.92 -5.11
N GLN A 158 -9.23 42.63 -4.03
CA GLN A 158 -8.85 43.62 -3.01
C GLN A 158 -8.05 44.78 -3.60
N ILE A 159 -7.05 44.50 -4.45
CA ILE A 159 -6.27 45.54 -5.12
C ILE A 159 -7.16 46.41 -6.02
N ASN A 160 -8.10 45.80 -6.75
CA ASN A 160 -9.03 46.56 -7.59
C ASN A 160 -9.99 47.42 -6.76
N ASP A 161 -10.48 46.91 -5.63
CA ASP A 161 -11.33 47.66 -4.71
C ASP A 161 -10.57 48.84 -4.08
N MET A 162 -9.32 48.62 -3.66
CA MET A 162 -8.44 49.67 -3.17
C MET A 162 -8.17 50.73 -4.24
N LYS A 163 -7.88 50.32 -5.49
CA LYS A 163 -7.70 51.24 -6.61
C LYS A 163 -8.97 52.04 -6.88
N ALA A 164 -10.14 51.40 -6.89
CA ALA A 164 -11.42 52.08 -7.08
C ALA A 164 -11.70 53.07 -5.93
N ALA A 165 -11.42 52.69 -4.68
CA ALA A 165 -11.53 53.59 -3.53
C ALA A 165 -10.57 54.78 -3.64
N ALA A 166 -9.32 54.56 -4.04
CA ALA A 166 -8.34 55.62 -4.26
C ALA A 166 -8.74 56.55 -5.42
N CYS A 167 -9.31 56.01 -6.51
CA CYS A 167 -9.85 56.83 -7.60
C CYS A 167 -11.01 57.72 -7.12
N ARG A 168 -11.96 57.18 -6.34
CA ARG A 168 -13.05 57.96 -5.74
C ARG A 168 -12.53 59.06 -4.80
N ALA A 169 -11.57 58.74 -3.94
CA ALA A 169 -10.95 59.73 -3.05
C ALA A 169 -10.23 60.84 -3.84
N ASN A 170 -9.50 60.48 -4.89
CA ASN A 170 -8.85 61.47 -5.77
C ASN A 170 -9.88 62.35 -6.50
N GLU A 171 -11.01 61.79 -6.92
CA GLU A 171 -12.08 62.57 -7.53
C GLU A 171 -12.68 63.55 -6.53
N HIS A 172 -12.98 63.13 -5.30
CA HIS A 172 -13.42 64.04 -4.24
C HIS A 172 -12.39 65.15 -3.95
N LEU A 173 -11.09 64.86 -3.94
CA LEU A 173 -10.06 65.90 -3.77
C LEU A 173 -10.04 66.90 -4.94
N ARG A 174 -10.27 66.43 -6.17
CA ARG A 174 -10.38 67.30 -7.36
C ARG A 174 -11.65 68.15 -7.31
N GLU A 175 -12.78 67.56 -6.95
CA GLU A 175 -14.05 68.24 -6.73
C GLU A 175 -13.90 69.33 -5.66
N MET A 176 -13.29 69.02 -4.52
CA MET A 176 -13.01 69.99 -3.46
C MET A 176 -12.08 71.11 -3.93
N ARG A 177 -11.04 70.78 -4.70
CA ARG A 177 -10.14 71.80 -5.27
C ARG A 177 -10.89 72.72 -6.23
N ARG A 178 -11.70 72.16 -7.14
CA ARG A 178 -12.55 72.93 -8.05
C ARG A 178 -13.54 73.80 -7.28
N TYR A 179 -14.19 73.25 -6.26
CA TYR A 179 -15.11 74.01 -5.41
C TYR A 179 -14.41 75.23 -4.78
N VAL A 180 -13.21 75.05 -4.23
CA VAL A 180 -12.44 76.16 -3.64
C VAL A 180 -11.97 77.18 -4.67
N THR A 181 -11.61 76.77 -5.89
CA THR A 181 -11.16 77.69 -6.94
C THR A 181 -12.31 78.44 -7.61
N ASP A 182 -13.45 77.78 -7.78
CA ASP A 182 -14.59 78.33 -8.53
C ASP A 182 -15.46 79.24 -7.65
N HIS A 183 -15.35 79.13 -6.32
CA HIS A 183 -16.06 79.99 -5.36
C HIS A 183 -15.14 81.10 -4.85
N ASP A 184 -15.01 82.17 -5.63
CA ASP A 184 -14.28 83.39 -5.26
C ASP A 184 -14.78 84.00 -3.94
N GLU A 185 -16.04 83.77 -3.57
CA GLU A 185 -16.62 84.19 -2.30
C GLU A 185 -15.81 83.71 -1.09
N LEU A 186 -15.26 82.49 -1.12
CA LEU A 186 -14.41 81.97 -0.04
C LEU A 186 -13.08 82.74 0.05
N HIS A 187 -12.51 83.11 -1.09
CA HIS A 187 -11.32 83.94 -1.15
C HIS A 187 -11.61 85.35 -0.63
N GLU A 188 -12.71 85.96 -1.07
CA GLU A 188 -13.16 87.25 -0.58
C GLU A 188 -13.42 87.25 0.93
N LEU A 189 -14.11 86.23 1.44
CA LEU A 189 -14.36 86.09 2.88
C LEU A 189 -13.06 85.95 3.67
N ARG A 190 -12.06 85.26 3.13
CA ARG A 190 -10.72 85.16 3.75
C ARG A 190 -10.03 86.53 3.77
N VAL A 191 -10.04 87.27 2.65
CA VAL A 191 -9.46 88.62 2.57
C VAL A 191 -10.16 89.58 3.53
N LYS A 192 -11.50 89.58 3.53
CA LYS A 192 -12.32 90.39 4.45
C LYS A 192 -12.03 90.02 5.91
N ASN A 193 -11.87 88.74 6.24
CA ASN A 193 -11.52 88.32 7.61
C ASN A 193 -10.16 88.88 8.06
N ILE A 194 -9.14 88.79 7.19
CA ILE A 194 -7.82 89.35 7.47
C ILE A 194 -7.91 90.87 7.62
N GLN A 195 -8.62 91.56 6.72
CA GLN A 195 -8.84 92.99 6.81
C GLN A 195 -9.51 93.37 8.14
N TYR A 196 -10.61 92.72 8.53
CA TYR A 196 -11.28 93.00 9.80
C TYR A 196 -10.39 92.72 11.01
N ARG A 197 -9.54 91.70 10.96
CA ARG A 197 -8.54 91.45 12.02
C ARG A 197 -7.53 92.60 12.10
N GLN A 198 -7.02 93.09 10.97
CA GLN A 198 -6.10 94.23 10.92
C GLN A 198 -6.76 95.53 11.39
N GLU A 199 -7.99 95.80 10.96
CA GLU A 199 -8.77 96.96 11.41
C GLU A 199 -9.01 96.88 12.93
N ARG A 200 -9.40 95.70 13.44
CA ARG A 200 -9.53 95.45 14.89
C ARG A 200 -8.23 95.77 15.63
N ARG A 201 -7.08 95.29 15.12
CA ARG A 201 -5.75 95.59 15.71
C ARG A 201 -5.44 97.08 15.65
N PHE A 202 -5.68 97.73 14.51
CA PHE A 202 -5.45 99.15 14.33
C PHE A 202 -6.26 99.99 15.33
N TRP A 203 -7.55 99.69 15.49
CA TRP A 203 -8.41 100.36 16.46
C TRP A 203 -8.02 100.03 17.90
N LYS A 204 -7.65 98.77 18.21
CA LYS A 204 -7.13 98.39 19.55
C LYS A 204 -5.87 99.19 19.89
N ARG A 205 -4.93 99.34 18.94
CA ARG A 205 -3.71 100.15 19.11
C ARG A 205 -4.01 101.64 19.31
N LYS A 206 -4.94 102.18 18.51
CA LYS A 206 -5.36 103.59 18.63
C LYS A 206 -6.05 103.87 19.98
N ALA A 207 -6.76 102.88 20.53
CA ALA A 207 -7.43 102.98 21.82
C ALA A 207 -6.49 102.78 23.02
N MET A 208 -5.36 102.06 22.87
CA MET A 208 -4.44 101.73 23.96
C MET A 208 -2.96 102.01 23.60
N PRO A 209 -2.53 103.28 23.57
CA PRO A 209 -1.20 103.69 23.11
C PRO A 209 -0.05 103.55 24.15
N LEU A 210 -0.35 103.15 25.40
CA LEU A 210 0.62 103.06 26.50
C LEU A 210 1.24 101.68 26.69
N ILE A 211 0.68 100.67 26.02
CA ILE A 211 1.20 99.30 26.04
C ILE A 211 2.25 99.23 24.91
N PRO A 212 3.41 98.54 25.08
CA PRO A 212 4.49 98.44 24.07
C PRO A 212 4.03 97.90 22.69
N ASP A 213 4.92 97.57 21.75
CA ASP A 213 4.49 96.98 20.45
C ASP A 213 4.76 95.46 20.35
N ASP A 214 5.39 94.87 21.38
CA ASP A 214 5.97 93.50 21.38
C ASP A 214 5.29 92.52 22.36
N ASP A 215 4.08 92.81 22.83
CA ASP A 215 3.27 91.96 23.70
C ASP A 215 2.70 90.77 22.90
N PRO A 216 2.78 89.55 23.46
CA PRO A 216 2.11 88.36 22.94
C PRO A 216 0.64 88.57 22.54
N GLU A 217 -0.07 89.51 23.17
CA GLU A 217 -1.46 89.89 22.82
C GLU A 217 -1.62 90.65 21.48
N TRP A 218 -0.52 91.06 20.83
CA TRP A 218 -0.52 91.68 19.50
C TRP A 218 0.08 90.81 18.41
N SER A 219 0.54 89.60 18.74
CA SER A 219 1.12 88.67 17.78
C SER A 219 0.09 88.17 16.77
N ASP A 220 0.56 87.79 15.59
CA ASP A 220 -0.25 87.17 14.53
C ASP A 220 -0.76 85.77 14.94
N ASP A 221 -0.13 85.16 15.95
CA ASP A 221 -0.43 83.87 16.61
C ASP A 221 -1.69 83.91 17.51
N ASP A 222 -2.72 84.68 17.15
CA ASP A 222 -4.10 84.45 17.61
C ASP A 222 -4.67 83.22 16.85
N ASP A 223 -3.87 82.16 16.78
CA ASP A 223 -4.22 80.90 16.16
C ASP A 223 -5.15 80.16 17.12
N LEU A 224 -6.18 79.56 16.52
CA LEU A 224 -7.23 78.75 17.15
C LEU A 224 -6.71 77.51 17.91
N ILE A 225 -5.39 77.32 17.98
CA ILE A 225 -4.75 76.20 18.64
C ILE A 225 -4.52 76.59 20.10
N ASP A 226 -5.27 75.95 20.98
CA ASP A 226 -5.13 76.04 22.43
C ASP A 226 -3.63 75.96 22.82
N PRO A 227 -3.11 76.85 23.66
CA PRO A 227 -1.73 76.77 24.17
C PRO A 227 -1.38 75.40 24.75
N GLU A 228 -2.37 74.63 25.24
CA GLU A 228 -2.18 73.25 25.69
C GLU A 228 -1.90 72.27 24.56
N GLU A 229 -2.55 72.43 23.41
CA GLU A 229 -2.34 71.56 22.25
C GLU A 229 -0.97 71.79 21.60
N LYS A 230 -0.46 73.04 21.63
CA LYS A 230 0.93 73.36 21.22
C LYS A 230 1.96 72.64 22.09
N LYS A 231 1.72 72.57 23.41
CA LYS A 231 2.58 71.81 24.35
C LYS A 231 2.51 70.31 24.08
N ARG A 232 1.32 69.76 23.82
CA ARG A 232 1.14 68.34 23.48
C ARG A 232 1.87 67.98 22.20
N LEU A 233 1.78 68.81 21.16
CA LEU A 233 2.46 68.59 19.88
C LEU A 233 3.98 68.67 20.04
N ALA A 234 4.49 69.61 20.83
CA ALA A 234 5.92 69.69 21.15
C ALA A 234 6.41 68.44 21.90
N ALA A 235 5.63 67.93 22.85
CA ALA A 235 5.94 66.70 23.58
C ALA A 235 5.93 65.46 22.65
N ALA A 236 4.94 65.36 21.77
CA ALA A 236 4.84 64.27 20.78
C ALA A 236 5.99 64.30 19.77
N LEU A 237 6.41 65.49 19.32
CA LEU A 237 7.58 65.66 18.46
C LEU A 237 8.86 65.24 19.18
N ALA A 238 9.01 65.61 20.46
CA ALA A 238 10.15 65.21 21.27
C ALA A 238 10.19 63.69 21.50
N GLU A 239 9.04 63.05 21.73
CA GLU A 239 8.94 61.59 21.87
C GLU A 239 9.28 60.87 20.55
N LYS A 240 8.79 61.37 19.42
CA LYS A 240 9.13 60.84 18.09
C LYS A 240 10.64 60.94 17.84
N ASN A 241 11.24 62.09 18.10
CA ASN A 241 12.68 62.29 17.96
C ASN A 241 13.50 61.39 18.89
N ARG A 242 12.98 61.00 20.06
CA ARG A 242 13.62 59.99 20.93
C ARG A 242 13.52 58.60 20.34
N LYS A 243 12.33 58.19 19.87
CA LYS A 243 12.12 56.89 19.23
C LYS A 243 12.98 56.74 17.98
N ASP A 244 13.05 57.76 17.13
CA ASP A 244 13.85 57.75 15.90
C ASP A 244 15.36 57.55 16.25
N LYS A 245 15.86 58.20 17.31
CA LYS A 245 17.23 58.01 17.81
C LYS A 245 17.47 56.61 18.40
N ASP A 246 16.50 56.04 19.10
CA ASP A 246 16.61 54.69 19.66
C ASP A 246 16.59 53.61 18.56
N THR A 247 15.83 53.82 17.48
CA THR A 247 15.87 52.94 16.28
C THR A 247 17.19 53.04 15.50
N GLU A 248 17.82 54.21 15.42
CA GLU A 248 19.15 54.36 14.81
C GLU A 248 20.26 53.70 15.64
N ALA A 249 20.13 53.66 16.98
CA ALA A 249 21.08 53.01 17.87
C ALA A 249 20.91 51.47 17.93
N GLY A 250 19.72 50.93 17.69
CA GLY A 250 19.43 49.49 17.76
C GLY A 250 19.78 48.68 16.50
N GLY A 251 20.16 49.32 15.40
CA GLY A 251 20.47 48.66 14.12
C GLY A 251 21.93 48.20 13.94
N GLY A 252 22.81 48.43 14.93
CA GLY A 252 24.26 48.26 14.78
C GLY A 252 24.87 46.94 15.24
N GLU A 253 24.14 46.06 15.92
CA GLU A 253 24.68 44.82 16.50
C GLU A 253 23.89 43.60 16.02
N GLY A 254 24.26 43.05 14.84
CA GLY A 254 23.55 41.86 14.36
C GLY A 254 23.95 41.26 13.02
N GLN A 255 25.19 41.43 12.53
CA GLN A 255 25.70 40.61 11.42
C GLN A 255 27.18 40.28 11.63
N GLY A 256 27.47 39.09 12.17
CA GLY A 256 28.84 38.60 12.26
C GLY A 256 29.01 37.39 13.17
N ALA A 257 28.45 36.23 12.81
CA ALA A 257 29.02 34.91 13.10
C ALA A 257 28.03 33.81 12.69
N THR A 258 28.36 33.03 11.65
CA THR A 258 28.26 31.55 11.58
C THR A 258 28.38 31.08 10.13
N ALA A 259 29.60 30.68 9.72
CA ALA A 259 29.81 29.73 8.62
C ALA A 259 31.28 29.26 8.61
N THR A 260 31.57 28.20 9.38
CA THR A 260 32.64 27.22 9.08
C THR A 260 32.56 26.04 10.05
N ALA A 261 32.01 24.92 9.58
CA ALA A 261 32.39 23.55 9.91
C ALA A 261 31.83 22.64 8.82
#